data_AF-A0A7L7VZG7-F1
#
_entry.id   AF-A0A7L7VZG7-F1
#
_cell.length_a   1.000
_cell.length_b   1.000
_cell.length_c   1.000
_cell.angle_alpha   90.00
_cell.angle_beta   90.00
_cell.angle_gamma   90.00
#
_symmetry.space_group_name_H-M   'P 1'
#
loop_
_entity.id
_entity.type
_entity.pdbx_description
1 polymer ?
#
loop_
_entity_poly.entity_id
_entity_poly.type
_entity_poly.pdbx_seq_one_letter_code
_entity_poly.pdbx_strand_id
1 'polypeptide(L)'
;MDFVIPVRQSNRHFTTSEKNAILDEHEKCLEMGSKAALARALGIRTALIRAWARARESGELPAVGDLTKEDQRLSAGDKRQLQRVLKENEILKAKLARSEAAVDILGKASALLDAMAKSAAATDPQLDAPEQGRPEWLMPKPGKPSP
;
A
#
# COMPACT_ATOMS: atom_id res chain seq x y z
N MET A 1 -28.22 -11.09 43.13
CA MET A 1 -27.66 -10.94 41.76
C MET A 1 -27.37 -9.48 41.60
N ASP A 2 -26.10 -9.14 41.59
CA ASP A 2 -25.66 -7.75 41.56
C ASP A 2 -25.35 -7.44 40.10
N PHE A 3 -26.26 -6.72 39.45
CA PHE A 3 -26.06 -6.25 38.07
C PHE A 3 -25.54 -4.82 38.12
N VAL A 4 -24.59 -4.46 37.26
CA VAL A 4 -24.13 -3.08 37.15
C VAL A 4 -25.10 -2.32 36.25
N ILE A 5 -25.99 -1.53 36.85
CA ILE A 5 -26.92 -0.69 36.09
C ILE A 5 -26.16 0.58 35.64
N PRO A 6 -26.05 0.86 34.33
CA PRO A 6 -25.38 2.07 33.87
C PRO A 6 -26.16 3.31 34.29
N VAL A 7 -25.43 4.36 34.68
CA VAL A 7 -26.01 5.65 35.06
C VAL A 7 -26.68 6.28 33.86
N ARG A 8 -27.99 6.46 33.97
CA ARG A 8 -28.83 6.97 32.89
C ARG A 8 -28.67 8.48 32.74
N GLN A 9 -28.17 8.92 31.59
CA GLN A 9 -27.96 10.34 31.26
C GLN A 9 -29.27 11.06 30.91
N SER A 10 -30.28 10.34 30.39
CA SER A 10 -31.57 10.92 30.02
C SER A 10 -32.75 10.04 30.41
N ASN A 11 -33.79 10.64 30.96
CA ASN A 11 -35.03 9.93 31.32
C ASN A 11 -35.86 9.49 30.10
N ARG A 12 -35.62 10.02 28.90
CA ARG A 12 -36.41 9.74 27.70
C ARG A 12 -35.78 8.72 26.76
N HIS A 13 -34.45 8.70 26.62
CA HIS A 13 -33.77 7.87 25.63
C HIS A 13 -32.53 7.22 26.21
N PHE A 14 -32.21 6.01 25.72
CA PHE A 14 -30.93 5.36 26.01
C PHE A 14 -29.89 5.82 24.97
N THR A 15 -28.75 6.30 25.45
CA THR A 15 -27.60 6.60 24.59
C THR A 15 -27.02 5.29 24.04
N THR A 16 -26.26 5.37 22.94
CA THR A 16 -25.61 4.18 22.37
C THR A 16 -24.68 3.50 23.37
N SER A 17 -23.93 4.29 24.14
CA SER A 17 -23.05 3.77 25.19
C SER A 17 -23.81 3.02 26.27
N GLU A 18 -24.97 3.55 26.70
CA GLU A 18 -25.83 2.89 27.68
C GLU A 18 -26.42 1.59 27.13
N LYS A 19 -26.86 1.58 25.86
CA LYS A 19 -27.40 0.37 25.22
C LYS A 19 -26.35 -0.73 25.17
N ASN A 20 -25.13 -0.42 24.77
CA ASN A 20 -24.03 -1.39 24.72
C ASN A 20 -23.66 -1.90 26.12
N ALA A 21 -23.57 -1.03 27.13
CA ALA A 21 -23.32 -1.46 28.50
C ALA A 21 -24.42 -2.39 29.04
N ILE A 22 -25.69 -2.11 28.73
CA ILE A 22 -26.82 -3.00 29.08
C ILE A 22 -26.70 -4.34 28.36
N LEU A 23 -26.28 -4.36 27.09
CA LEU A 23 -26.09 -5.60 26.34
C LEU A 23 -24.95 -6.45 26.95
N ASP A 24 -23.85 -5.83 27.33
CA ASP A 24 -22.72 -6.52 27.96
C ASP A 24 -23.13 -7.15 29.31
N GLU A 25 -23.91 -6.44 30.14
CA GLU A 25 -24.48 -7.01 31.37
C GLU A 25 -25.51 -8.11 31.12
N HIS A 26 -26.31 -7.96 30.05
CA HIS A 26 -27.27 -8.98 29.63
C HIS A 26 -26.59 -10.27 29.12
N GLU A 27 -25.39 -10.16 28.54
CA GLU A 27 -24.57 -11.32 28.12
C GLU A 27 -23.95 -12.03 29.34
N LYS A 28 -23.54 -11.29 30.38
CA LYS A 28 -23.03 -11.85 31.65
C LYS A 28 -24.09 -12.60 32.47
N CYS A 29 -25.37 -12.36 32.20
CA CYS A 29 -26.49 -13.01 32.88
C CYS A 29 -26.64 -14.48 32.45
N LEU A 30 -26.02 -15.41 33.19
CA LEU A 30 -26.02 -16.86 32.87
C LEU A 30 -27.11 -17.66 33.59
N GLU A 31 -27.54 -17.22 34.77
CA GLU A 31 -28.49 -17.97 35.59
C GLU A 31 -29.94 -17.82 35.08
N MET A 32 -30.76 -18.83 35.30
CA MET A 32 -32.17 -18.81 34.89
C MET A 32 -32.90 -17.64 35.54
N GLY A 33 -33.52 -16.79 34.71
CA GLY A 33 -34.27 -15.62 35.18
C GLY A 33 -33.44 -14.36 35.46
N SER A 34 -32.10 -14.44 35.47
CA SER A 34 -31.21 -13.29 35.65
C SER A 34 -31.46 -12.17 34.61
N LYS A 35 -31.59 -12.56 33.33
CA LYS A 35 -31.92 -11.64 32.23
C LYS A 35 -33.27 -10.92 32.43
N ALA A 36 -34.26 -11.60 32.99
CA ALA A 36 -35.56 -11.02 33.27
C ALA A 36 -35.52 -10.11 34.52
N ALA A 37 -34.69 -10.43 35.51
CA ALA A 37 -34.45 -9.57 36.66
C ALA A 37 -33.73 -8.27 36.26
N LEU A 38 -32.71 -8.36 35.41
CA LEU A 38 -32.03 -7.20 34.81
C LEU A 38 -33.02 -6.29 34.07
N ALA A 39 -33.85 -6.88 33.20
CA ALA A 39 -34.86 -6.14 32.44
C ALA A 39 -35.85 -5.40 33.35
N ARG A 40 -36.30 -6.04 34.45
CA ARG A 40 -37.16 -5.42 35.46
C ARG A 40 -36.47 -4.30 36.21
N ALA A 41 -35.21 -4.48 36.61
CA ALA A 41 -34.43 -3.45 37.31
C ALA A 41 -34.21 -2.20 36.46
N LEU A 42 -34.02 -2.38 35.14
CA LEU A 42 -33.87 -1.29 34.18
C LEU A 42 -35.21 -0.68 33.73
N GLY A 43 -36.34 -1.32 34.04
CA GLY A 43 -37.67 -0.91 33.57
C GLY A 43 -37.87 -1.10 32.06
N ILE A 44 -37.13 -2.02 31.43
CA ILE A 44 -37.12 -2.24 29.98
C ILE A 44 -37.74 -3.59 29.66
N ARG A 45 -38.50 -3.67 28.56
CA ARG A 45 -39.02 -4.95 28.07
C ARG A 45 -37.87 -5.81 27.51
N THR A 46 -37.83 -7.09 27.86
CA THR A 46 -36.82 -8.05 27.35
C THR A 46 -36.77 -8.11 25.81
N ALA A 47 -37.89 -7.89 25.14
CA ALA A 47 -37.95 -7.81 23.68
C ALA A 47 -37.12 -6.65 23.11
N LEU A 48 -37.03 -5.52 23.83
CA LEU A 48 -36.22 -4.37 23.40
C LEU A 48 -34.74 -4.67 23.51
N ILE A 49 -34.30 -5.33 24.59
CA ILE A 49 -32.91 -5.76 24.77
C ILE A 49 -32.51 -6.73 23.64
N ARG A 50 -33.38 -7.68 23.28
CA ARG A 50 -33.16 -8.57 22.13
C ARG A 50 -33.09 -7.82 20.80
N ALA A 51 -33.91 -6.78 20.62
CA ALA A 51 -33.86 -5.95 19.41
C ALA A 51 -32.52 -5.21 19.32
N TRP A 52 -31.99 -4.70 20.44
CA TRP A 52 -30.68 -4.07 20.47
C TRP A 52 -29.54 -5.08 20.23
N ALA A 53 -29.65 -6.31 20.74
CA ALA A 53 -28.68 -7.37 20.45
C ALA A 53 -28.61 -7.65 18.93
N ARG A 54 -29.77 -7.78 18.27
CA ARG A 54 -29.83 -7.94 16.81
C ARG A 54 -29.25 -6.74 16.06
N ALA A 55 -29.54 -5.52 16.52
CA ALA A 55 -28.98 -4.31 15.92
C ALA A 55 -27.44 -4.22 16.09
N ARG A 56 -26.89 -4.76 17.18
CA ARG A 56 -25.44 -4.89 17.39
C ARG A 56 -24.84 -5.92 16.43
N GLU A 57 -25.50 -7.06 16.27
CA GLU A 57 -25.09 -8.12 15.32
C GLU A 57 -25.18 -7.66 13.85
N SER A 58 -26.16 -6.82 13.49
CA SER A 58 -26.30 -6.25 12.14
C SER A 58 -25.41 -5.03 11.88
N GLY A 59 -24.72 -4.51 12.91
CA GLY A 59 -23.90 -3.30 12.82
C GLY A 59 -24.69 -1.99 12.78
N GLU A 60 -26.01 -2.02 12.97
CA GLU A 60 -26.85 -0.82 13.10
C GLU A 60 -26.61 -0.07 14.42
N LEU A 61 -26.21 -0.79 15.47
CA LEU A 61 -25.83 -0.22 16.75
C LEU A 61 -24.31 -0.07 16.80
N PRO A 62 -23.76 1.17 16.72
CA PRO A 62 -22.31 1.36 16.73
C PRO A 62 -21.71 0.89 18.05
N ALA A 63 -20.58 0.17 17.98
CA ALA A 63 -19.86 -0.31 19.15
C ALA A 63 -19.32 0.86 19.99
N VAL A 64 -19.10 0.63 21.28
CA VAL A 64 -18.40 1.59 22.17
C VAL A 64 -16.94 1.62 21.76
N GLY A 65 -16.62 2.42 20.74
CA GLY A 65 -15.29 2.50 20.14
C GLY A 65 -15.32 2.83 18.64
N ASP A 66 -16.37 2.42 17.92
CA ASP A 66 -16.57 2.73 16.49
C ASP A 66 -17.06 4.16 16.25
N LEU A 67 -17.24 4.93 17.32
CA LEU A 67 -17.27 6.38 17.25
C LEU A 67 -15.83 6.93 17.24
N THR A 68 -14.93 6.35 16.45
CA THR A 68 -13.86 7.16 15.92
C THR A 68 -14.54 8.23 15.08
N LYS A 69 -14.58 9.44 15.63
CA LYS A 69 -15.09 10.68 15.02
C LYS A 69 -14.64 10.89 13.57
N GLU A 70 -13.69 10.12 13.07
CA GLU A 70 -13.11 10.19 11.74
C GLU A 70 -14.08 9.69 10.67
N ASP A 71 -14.80 8.59 10.88
CA ASP A 71 -15.69 8.03 9.84
C ASP A 71 -17.00 8.82 9.66
N GLN A 72 -17.45 9.52 10.71
CA GLN A 72 -18.59 10.46 10.62
C GLN A 72 -18.17 11.87 10.19
N ARG A 73 -16.88 12.20 10.20
CA ARG A 73 -16.37 13.52 9.76
C ARG A 73 -16.00 13.59 8.29
N LEU A 74 -15.80 12.45 7.63
CA LEU A 74 -15.58 12.43 6.20
C LEU A 74 -16.88 12.80 5.48
N SER A 75 -16.99 14.08 5.13
CA SER A 75 -18.07 14.61 4.32
C SER A 75 -18.15 13.82 3.01
N ALA A 76 -19.32 13.80 2.37
CA ALA A 76 -19.46 13.22 1.03
C ALA A 76 -18.44 13.83 0.03
N GLY A 77 -17.94 15.04 0.30
CA GLY A 77 -16.82 15.67 -0.39
C GLY A 77 -15.49 14.93 -0.21
N ASP A 78 -15.15 14.54 1.01
CA ASP A 78 -13.87 13.90 1.34
C ASP A 78 -13.78 12.49 0.74
N LYS A 79 -14.91 11.75 0.74
CA LYS A 79 -15.01 10.46 0.05
C LYS A 79 -14.80 10.59 -1.46
N ARG A 80 -15.29 11.67 -2.08
CA ARG A 80 -15.07 11.96 -3.51
C ARG A 80 -13.62 12.35 -3.80
N GLN A 81 -12.99 13.10 -2.90
CA GLN A 81 -11.58 13.45 -3.02
C GLN A 81 -10.69 12.21 -2.90
N LEU A 82 -10.95 11.32 -1.94
CA LEU A 82 -10.22 10.06 -1.81
C LEU A 82 -10.33 9.21 -3.08
N GLN A 83 -11.54 9.06 -3.62
CA GLN A 83 -11.76 8.34 -4.88
C GLN A 83 -11.02 8.97 -6.06
N ARG A 84 -10.94 10.31 -6.12
CA ARG A 84 -10.18 11.02 -7.14
C ARG A 84 -8.68 10.73 -7.00
N VAL A 85 -8.14 10.87 -5.79
CA VAL A 85 -6.72 10.63 -5.50
C VAL A 85 -6.32 9.20 -5.81
N LEU A 86 -7.17 8.21 -5.51
CA LEU A 86 -6.91 6.82 -5.86
C LEU A 86 -6.84 6.60 -7.38
N LYS A 87 -7.79 7.15 -8.14
CA LYS A 87 -7.75 7.09 -9.61
C LYS A 87 -6.52 7.77 -10.20
N GLU A 88 -6.15 8.93 -9.66
CA GLU A 88 -4.94 9.63 -10.07
C GLU A 88 -3.68 8.79 -9.76
N ASN A 89 -3.63 8.13 -8.60
CA ASN A 89 -2.53 7.25 -8.24
C ASN A 89 -2.40 6.06 -9.20
N GLU A 90 -3.51 5.43 -9.58
CA GLU A 90 -3.52 4.34 -10.56
C GLU A 90 -3.02 4.80 -11.94
N ILE A 91 -3.46 5.97 -12.41
CA ILE A 91 -3.01 6.54 -13.69
C ILE A 91 -1.51 6.85 -13.62
N LEU A 92 -1.03 7.42 -12.52
CA LEU A 92 0.38 7.74 -12.34
C LEU A 92 1.24 6.48 -12.30
N LYS A 93 0.80 5.42 -11.60
CA LYS A 93 1.47 4.11 -11.62
C LYS A 93 1.54 3.52 -13.02
N ALA A 94 0.45 3.60 -13.79
CA ALA A 94 0.45 3.13 -15.17
C ALA A 94 1.41 3.92 -16.07
N LYS A 95 1.55 5.24 -15.86
CA LYS A 95 2.53 6.07 -16.58
C LYS A 95 3.96 5.72 -16.20
N LEU A 96 4.21 5.48 -14.91
CA LEU A 96 5.52 5.09 -14.40
C LEU A 96 5.97 3.75 -14.99
N ALA A 97 5.09 2.75 -15.00
CA ALA A 97 5.35 1.45 -15.64
C ALA A 97 5.68 1.59 -17.14
N ARG A 98 5.02 2.51 -17.86
CA ARG A 98 5.33 2.79 -19.27
C ARG A 98 6.70 3.44 -19.45
N SER A 99 7.08 4.38 -18.58
CA SER A 99 8.41 5.00 -18.65
C SER A 99 9.52 4.01 -18.31
N GLU A 100 9.30 3.14 -17.32
CA GLU A 100 10.26 2.07 -16.98
C GLU A 100 10.46 1.11 -18.17
N ALA A 101 9.37 0.68 -18.81
CA ALA A 101 9.45 -0.14 -20.01
C ALA A 101 10.22 0.56 -21.17
N ALA A 102 10.05 1.87 -21.33
CA ALA A 102 10.79 2.63 -22.33
C ALA A 102 12.30 2.67 -22.02
N VAL A 103 12.67 2.87 -20.76
CA VAL A 103 14.08 2.83 -20.31
C VAL A 103 14.68 1.44 -20.55
N ASP A 104 13.95 0.37 -20.26
CA ASP A 104 14.40 -1.01 -20.51
C ASP A 104 14.65 -1.28 -21.99
N ILE A 105 13.75 -0.82 -22.87
CA ILE A 105 13.91 -0.98 -24.32
C ILE A 105 15.14 -0.21 -24.80
N LEU A 106 15.31 1.03 -24.34
CA LEU A 106 16.48 1.85 -24.69
C LEU A 106 17.79 1.22 -24.20
N GLY A 107 17.80 0.65 -22.99
CA GLY A 107 18.95 -0.08 -22.45
C GLY A 107 19.29 -1.34 -23.26
N LYS A 108 18.28 -2.08 -23.73
CA LYS A 108 18.48 -3.24 -24.63
C LYS A 108 19.02 -2.81 -25.99
N ALA A 109 18.51 -1.71 -26.54
CA ALA A 109 18.97 -1.18 -27.83
C ALA A 109 20.42 -0.69 -27.77
N SER A 110 20.81 0.03 -26.71
CA SER A 110 22.19 0.48 -26.54
C SER A 110 23.16 -0.69 -26.34
N ALA A 111 22.77 -1.72 -25.59
CA ALA A 111 23.55 -2.95 -25.43
C ALA A 111 23.76 -3.69 -26.77
N LEU A 112 22.73 -3.74 -27.61
CA LEU A 112 22.83 -4.35 -28.94
C LEU A 112 23.77 -3.54 -29.86
N LEU A 113 23.67 -2.22 -29.85
CA LEU A 113 24.58 -1.35 -30.61
C LEU A 113 26.03 -1.52 -30.17
N ASP A 114 26.28 -1.61 -28.86
CA ASP A 114 27.61 -1.85 -28.31
C ASP A 114 28.16 -3.24 -28.72
N ALA A 115 27.31 -4.28 -28.74
CA ALA A 115 27.70 -5.60 -29.24
C ALA A 115 28.05 -5.60 -30.74
N MET A 116 27.28 -4.87 -31.57
CA MET A 116 27.57 -4.71 -33.00
C MET A 116 28.86 -3.91 -33.24
N ALA A 117 29.10 -2.86 -32.46
CA ALA A 117 30.34 -2.09 -32.54
C ALA A 117 31.57 -2.95 -32.20
N LYS A 118 31.46 -3.80 -31.15
CA LYS A 118 32.51 -4.74 -30.76
C LYS A 118 32.77 -5.82 -31.83
N SER A 119 31.73 -6.33 -32.49
CA SER A 119 31.91 -7.31 -33.57
C SER A 119 32.48 -6.70 -34.85
N ALA A 120 32.11 -5.45 -35.16
CA ALA A 120 32.71 -4.69 -36.27
C ALA A 120 34.20 -4.43 -36.02
N ALA A 121 34.58 -4.00 -34.80
CA ALA A 121 35.98 -3.80 -34.43
C ALA A 121 36.81 -5.10 -34.45
N ALA A 122 36.18 -6.26 -34.25
CA ALA A 122 36.84 -7.57 -34.39
C ALA A 122 37.01 -8.03 -35.85
N THR A 123 36.33 -7.38 -36.81
CA THR A 123 36.35 -7.73 -38.24
C THR A 123 37.27 -6.83 -39.06
N ASP A 124 37.75 -5.72 -38.50
CA ASP A 124 38.81 -4.96 -39.15
C ASP A 124 40.10 -5.81 -39.16
N PRO A 125 40.65 -6.15 -40.35
CA PRO A 125 41.90 -6.88 -40.41
C PRO A 125 42.97 -5.97 -39.82
N GLN A 126 43.57 -6.39 -38.72
CA GLN A 126 44.78 -5.75 -38.23
C GLN A 126 45.84 -5.94 -39.31
N LEU A 127 46.01 -4.91 -40.13
CA LEU A 127 47.14 -4.82 -41.05
C LEU A 127 48.37 -4.72 -40.15
N ASP A 128 49.04 -5.86 -39.93
CA ASP A 128 50.38 -5.88 -39.39
C ASP A 128 51.19 -4.90 -40.24
N ALA A 129 51.57 -3.78 -39.62
CA ALA A 129 52.39 -2.78 -40.26
C ALA A 129 53.60 -3.52 -40.84
N PRO A 130 53.92 -3.37 -42.13
CA PRO A 130 55.09 -4.05 -42.68
C PRO A 130 56.27 -3.61 -41.82
N GLU A 131 56.95 -4.58 -41.18
CA GLU A 131 58.17 -4.31 -40.43
C GLU A 131 59.06 -3.46 -41.33
N GLN A 132 59.21 -2.18 -40.99
CA GLN A 132 60.11 -1.29 -41.68
C GLN A 132 61.51 -1.72 -41.30
N GLY A 133 61.99 -2.79 -41.94
CA GLY A 133 63.39 -3.12 -42.00
C GLY A 133 64.14 -1.84 -42.36
N ARG A 134 65.07 -1.47 -41.49
CA ARG A 134 65.78 -0.19 -41.54
C ARG A 134 66.28 0.02 -42.98
N PRO A 135 65.79 1.02 -43.71
CA PRO A 135 66.01 1.07 -45.15
C PRO A 135 67.49 1.29 -45.45
N GLU A 136 67.99 0.67 -46.53
CA GLU A 136 69.42 0.58 -46.87
C GLU A 136 70.18 1.92 -46.85
N TRP A 137 69.49 3.03 -47.11
CA TRP A 137 70.07 4.38 -47.07
C TRP A 137 70.44 4.87 -45.66
N LEU A 138 70.02 4.16 -44.60
CA LEU A 138 70.39 4.43 -43.21
C LEU A 138 71.60 3.59 -42.75
N MET A 139 72.17 2.75 -43.61
CA MET A 139 73.44 2.07 -43.33
C MET A 139 74.61 2.98 -43.69
N PRO A 140 75.59 3.19 -42.80
CA PRO A 140 76.79 3.94 -43.15
C PRO A 140 77.53 3.21 -44.27
N LYS A 141 77.68 3.85 -45.44
CA LYS A 141 78.47 3.29 -46.54
C LYS A 141 79.91 3.08 -46.07
N PRO A 142 80.54 1.92 -46.36
CA PRO A 142 81.92 1.69 -45.95
C PRO A 142 82.81 2.74 -46.63
N GLY A 143 83.48 3.56 -45.82
CA GLY A 143 84.40 4.58 -46.29
C GLY A 143 85.51 3.96 -47.13
N LYS A 144 85.76 4.51 -48.32
CA LYS A 144 86.93 4.14 -49.13
C LYS A 144 88.20 4.65 -48.43
N PRO A 145 89.26 3.84 -48.32
CA PRO A 145 90.56 4.28 -47.84
C PRO A 145 91.21 5.20 -48.89
N SER A 146 91.70 6.36 -48.44
CA SER A 146 92.52 7.28 -49.24
C SER A 146 93.96 6.75 -49.38
N PRO A 147 94.58 6.87 -50.57
CA PRO A 147 96.01 7.08 -50.72
C PRO A 147 96.36 8.58 -50.77
#